data_AF-A0A9D7ARQ7-F1
#
_entry.id   AF-A0A9D7ARQ7-F1
#
_cell.length_a   1.000
_cell.length_b   1.000
_cell.length_c   1.000
_cell.angle_alpha   90.00
_cell.angle_beta   90.00
_cell.angle_gamma   90.00
#
_symmetry.space_group_name_H-M   'P 1'
#
loop_
_entity.id
_entity.type
_entity.pdbx_description
1 polymer ?
#
loop_
_entity_poly.entity_id
_entity_poly.type
_entity_poly.pdbx_seq_one_letter_code
_entity_poly.pdbx_strand_id
1 'polypeptide(L)'
;MKTFAADVLESIAQAKRGEFARVHTPANISIYKARGRPVGSFKDDSKQAVTVRYSPEVLAAFRATGAGWQTRMNDALKDWLSTHSPA
;
A
#
# COMPACT_ATOMS: atom_id res chain seq x y z
N MET A 1 6.59 0.18 -42.70
CA MET A 1 7.75 -0.46 -42.02
C MET A 1 9.10 0.23 -42.24
N LYS A 2 9.26 1.20 -43.17
CA LYS A 2 10.56 1.85 -43.42
C LYS A 2 10.98 2.91 -42.39
N THR A 3 10.04 3.44 -41.59
CA THR A 3 10.28 4.53 -40.63
C THR A 3 11.09 4.07 -39.43
N PHE A 4 10.76 2.91 -38.86
CA PHE A 4 11.40 2.38 -37.66
C PHE A 4 12.92 2.18 -37.81
N ALA A 5 13.38 1.66 -38.95
CA ALA A 5 14.81 1.45 -39.19
C ALA A 5 15.58 2.77 -39.25
N ALA A 6 14.98 3.82 -39.82
CA ALA A 6 15.56 5.15 -39.85
C ALA A 6 15.59 5.77 -38.43
N ASP A 7 14.50 5.63 -37.67
CA ASP A 7 14.39 6.14 -36.30
C ASP A 7 15.42 5.49 -35.35
N VAL A 8 15.68 4.18 -35.52
CA VAL A 8 16.68 3.46 -34.72
C VAL A 8 18.10 3.92 -35.06
N LEU A 9 18.43 4.09 -36.35
CA LEU A 9 19.76 4.57 -36.76
C LEU A 9 20.02 5.99 -36.24
N GLU A 10 19.02 6.86 -36.31
CA GLU A 10 19.12 8.22 -35.78
C GLU A 10 19.30 8.22 -34.25
N SER A 11 18.54 7.39 -33.52
CA SER A 11 18.69 7.26 -32.07
C SER A 11 20.09 6.76 -31.66
N ILE A 12 20.67 5.82 -32.41
CA ILE A 12 22.05 5.35 -32.18
C ILE A 12 23.07 6.46 -32.46
N ALA A 13 22.85 7.26 -33.50
CA ALA A 13 23.72 8.38 -33.84
C ALA A 13 23.68 9.48 -32.76
N GLN A 14 22.49 9.82 -32.25
CA GLN A 14 22.27 10.73 -31.12
C GLN A 14 22.98 10.23 -29.85
N ALA A 15 22.82 8.95 -29.52
CA ALA A 15 23.49 8.33 -28.38
C ALA A 15 25.03 8.42 -28.50
N LYS A 16 25.60 8.21 -29.69
CA LYS A 16 27.05 8.36 -29.93
C LYS A 16 27.53 9.81 -29.80
N ARG A 17 26.65 10.80 -30.03
CA ARG A 17 26.91 12.23 -29.82
C ARG A 17 26.72 12.68 -28.36
N GLY A 18 26.33 11.78 -27.47
CA GLY A 18 26.01 12.11 -26.07
C GLY A 18 24.63 12.74 -25.87
N GLU A 19 23.80 12.76 -26.91
CA GLU A 19 22.43 13.27 -26.89
C GLU A 19 21.49 12.16 -26.41
N PHE A 20 21.47 11.92 -25.10
CA PHE A 20 20.57 10.94 -24.51
C PHE A 20 19.26 11.59 -24.09
N ALA A 21 18.16 10.84 -24.21
CA ALA A 21 16.94 11.15 -23.47
C ALA A 21 17.22 11.16 -21.96
N ARG A 22 16.38 11.83 -21.17
CA ARG A 22 16.57 12.01 -19.72
C ARG A 22 16.94 10.69 -19.02
N VAL A 23 18.20 10.55 -18.59
CA VAL A 23 18.69 9.37 -17.89
C VAL A 23 18.51 9.55 -16.38
N HIS A 24 17.82 8.60 -15.74
CA HIS A 24 17.74 8.54 -14.30
C HIS A 24 19.01 7.85 -13.76
N THR A 25 19.97 8.64 -13.28
CA THR A 25 21.15 8.13 -12.58
C THR A 25 20.77 7.54 -11.21
N PRO A 26 21.62 6.69 -10.59
CA PRO A 26 21.40 6.24 -9.21
C PRO A 26 21.18 7.38 -8.21
N ALA A 27 21.84 8.53 -8.42
CA ALA A 27 21.63 9.76 -7.66
C ALA A 27 20.26 10.41 -7.91
N ASN A 28 19.69 10.28 -9.11
CA ASN A 28 18.32 10.73 -9.40
C ASN A 28 17.28 9.81 -8.75
N ILE A 29 17.57 8.52 -8.56
CA ILE A 29 16.67 7.53 -7.96
C ILE A 29 16.52 7.72 -6.45
N SER A 30 17.57 8.16 -5.74
CA SER A 30 17.52 8.41 -4.29
C SER A 30 16.50 9.47 -3.90
N ILE A 31 16.25 10.46 -4.77
CA ILE A 31 15.19 11.47 -4.60
C ILE A 31 13.78 10.83 -4.59
N TYR A 32 13.57 9.76 -5.36
CA TYR A 32 12.28 9.06 -5.42
C TYR A 32 12.07 8.06 -4.26
N LYS A 33 13.16 7.62 -3.58
CA LYS A 33 13.06 6.79 -2.36
C LYS A 33 12.29 7.48 -1.22
N ALA A 34 12.14 8.81 -1.29
CA ALA A 34 11.34 9.59 -0.36
C ALA A 34 9.81 9.49 -0.60
N ARG A 35 9.35 8.86 -1.70
CA ARG A 35 7.91 8.67 -1.99
C ARG A 35 7.36 7.38 -1.36
N GLY A 36 7.78 7.09 -0.13
CA GLY A 36 7.08 6.17 0.76
C GLY A 36 5.98 6.92 1.54
N ARG A 37 5.18 6.18 2.30
CA ARG A 37 4.28 6.77 3.32
C ARG A 37 5.12 7.74 4.18
N PRO A 38 4.67 9.00 4.39
CA PRO A 38 5.44 9.97 5.17
C PRO A 38 5.87 9.37 6.51
N VAL A 39 7.16 9.49 6.81
CA VAL A 39 7.73 9.10 8.11
C VAL A 39 6.95 9.85 9.20
N GLY A 40 6.29 9.10 10.09
CA GLY A 40 5.41 9.68 11.12
C GLY A 40 3.91 9.53 10.86
N SER A 41 3.45 8.93 9.74
CA SER A 41 2.03 8.60 9.56
C SER A 41 1.59 7.33 10.33
N PHE A 42 2.22 7.06 11.47
CA PHE A 42 1.65 6.13 12.44
C PHE A 42 0.53 6.91 13.11
N LYS A 43 -0.73 6.51 12.89
CA LYS A 43 -1.81 7.03 13.72
C LYS A 43 -1.53 6.59 15.15
N ASP A 44 -1.60 7.49 16.11
CA ASP A 44 -1.48 7.14 17.54
C ASP A 44 -2.49 6.05 17.94
N ASP A 45 -3.65 6.01 17.28
CA ASP A 45 -4.68 4.97 17.40
C ASP A 45 -4.57 3.90 16.30
N SER A 46 -3.36 3.36 16.08
CA SER A 46 -3.18 2.26 15.14
C SER A 46 -3.75 0.96 15.71
N LYS A 47 -4.60 0.27 14.95
CA LYS A 47 -5.13 -1.05 15.35
C LYS A 47 -3.97 -2.04 15.50
N GLN A 48 -3.86 -2.63 16.69
CA GLN A 48 -2.86 -3.68 16.94
C GLN A 48 -3.30 -4.99 16.29
N ALA A 49 -2.44 -5.57 15.46
CA ALA A 49 -2.65 -6.92 14.94
C ALA A 49 -2.33 -7.93 16.04
N VAL A 50 -3.34 -8.69 16.47
CA VAL A 50 -3.20 -9.76 17.47
C VAL A 50 -3.84 -11.04 16.92
N THR A 51 -3.22 -12.18 17.19
CA THR A 51 -3.79 -13.49 16.85
C THR A 51 -4.70 -13.95 17.98
N VAL A 52 -6.02 -13.87 17.79
CA VAL A 52 -7.05 -14.29 18.75
C VAL A 52 -7.92 -15.39 18.14
N ARG A 53 -8.33 -16.37 18.95
CA ARG A 53 -9.28 -17.41 18.55
C ARG A 53 -10.69 -17.03 19.00
N TYR A 54 -11.64 -17.07 18.08
CA TYR A 54 -13.06 -16.84 18.34
C TYR A 54 -13.85 -18.11 18.07
N SER A 55 -14.97 -18.28 18.76
CA SER A 55 -15.89 -19.38 18.48
C SER A 55 -16.45 -19.30 17.06
N PRO A 56 -16.68 -20.45 16.39
CA PRO A 56 -17.10 -20.49 14.99
C PRO A 56 -18.46 -19.82 14.75
N GLU A 57 -19.40 -19.91 15.69
CA GLU A 57 -20.72 -19.29 15.61
C GLU A 57 -20.64 -17.74 15.58
N VAL A 58 -19.74 -17.17 16.37
CA VAL A 58 -19.51 -15.72 16.41
C VAL A 58 -18.93 -15.25 15.08
N LEU A 59 -17.91 -15.96 14.56
CA LEU A 59 -17.33 -15.64 13.27
C LEU A 59 -18.33 -15.80 12.12
N ALA A 60 -19.17 -16.82 12.15
CA ALA A 60 -20.21 -17.02 11.15
C ALA A 60 -21.22 -15.87 11.14
N ALA A 61 -21.71 -15.46 12.32
CA ALA A 61 -22.65 -14.35 12.45
C ALA A 61 -22.07 -13.04 11.91
N PHE A 62 -20.84 -12.69 12.28
CA PHE A 62 -20.23 -11.47 11.76
C PHE A 62 -19.89 -11.58 10.27
N ARG A 63 -19.35 -12.70 9.77
CA ARG A 63 -19.03 -12.85 8.34
C ARG A 63 -20.28 -12.76 7.45
N ALA A 64 -21.43 -13.24 7.92
CA ALA A 64 -22.70 -13.12 7.20
C ALA A 64 -23.11 -11.67 6.95
N THR A 65 -22.63 -10.71 7.75
CA THR A 65 -22.88 -9.27 7.53
C THR A 65 -22.13 -8.69 6.33
N GLY A 66 -21.25 -9.46 5.67
CA GLY A 66 -20.55 -9.06 4.45
C GLY A 66 -19.30 -8.21 4.67
N ALA A 67 -18.97 -7.36 3.69
CA ALA A 67 -17.77 -6.52 3.74
C ALA A 67 -17.75 -5.63 5.00
N GLY A 68 -16.57 -5.50 5.61
CA GLY A 68 -16.39 -4.72 6.84
C GLY A 68 -16.82 -5.44 8.14
N TRP A 69 -17.07 -6.75 8.10
CA TRP A 69 -17.48 -7.51 9.30
C TRP A 69 -16.48 -7.40 10.47
N GLN A 70 -15.18 -7.30 10.18
CA GLN A 70 -14.15 -7.10 11.22
C GLN A 70 -14.28 -5.73 11.91
N THR A 71 -14.65 -4.68 11.17
CA THR A 71 -14.91 -3.35 11.76
C THR A 71 -16.16 -3.41 12.63
N ARG A 72 -17.25 -4.02 12.16
CA ARG A 72 -18.47 -4.20 12.98
C ARG A 72 -18.21 -5.01 14.25
N MET A 73 -17.40 -6.06 14.17
CA MET A 73 -16.99 -6.85 15.33
C MET A 73 -16.18 -6.00 16.32
N ASN A 74 -15.25 -5.20 15.83
CA ASN A 74 -14.49 -4.27 16.68
C ASN A 74 -15.39 -3.23 17.35
N ASP A 75 -16.37 -2.69 16.64
CA ASP A 75 -17.28 -1.69 17.20
C ASP A 75 -18.22 -2.31 18.25
N ALA A 76 -18.68 -3.55 18.05
CA ALA A 76 -19.41 -4.31 19.06
C ALA A 76 -18.58 -4.56 20.32
N LEU A 77 -17.27 -4.85 20.18
CA LEU A 77 -16.37 -4.99 21.33
C LEU A 77 -16.18 -3.65 22.08
N LYS A 78 -16.11 -2.53 21.37
CA LYS A 78 -16.04 -1.19 21.98
C LYS A 78 -17.32 -0.84 22.76
N ASP A 79 -18.48 -1.17 22.19
CA ASP A 79 -19.78 -0.97 22.84
C ASP A 79 -19.92 -1.85 24.09
N TRP A 80 -19.49 -3.11 23.99
CA TRP A 80 -19.44 -4.02 25.14
C TRP A 80 -18.57 -3.47 26.28
N LEU A 81 -17.38 -2.93 25.97
CA LEU A 81 -16.50 -2.30 26.97
C LEU A 81 -17.08 -1.03 27.59
N SER A 82 -18.03 -0.36 26.93
CA SER A 82 -18.70 0.83 27.48
C SER A 82 -19.74 0.45 28.53
N THR A 83 -20.26 -0.77 28.46
CA THR A 83 -21.32 -1.27 29.33
C THR A 83 -20.83 -2.31 30.35
N HIS A 84 -19.66 -2.92 30.11
CA HIS A 84 -19.11 -4.00 30.92
C HIS A 84 -17.63 -3.75 31.21
N SER A 85 -17.22 -4.02 32.43
CA SER A 85 -15.80 -4.09 32.79
C SER A 85 -15.25 -5.48 32.49
N PRO A 86 -14.14 -5.61 31.74
CA PRO A 86 -13.42 -6.87 31.64
C PRO A 86 -12.88 -7.26 33.03
N ALA A 87 -13.09 -8.51 33.43
CA ALA A 87 -12.69 -9.05 34.72
C ALA A 87 -11.17 -9.27 34.83
#